data_AF-A0A1S2PH45-F1
#
_entry.id   AF-A0A1S2PH45-F1
#
_cell.length_a   1.000
_cell.length_b   1.000
_cell.length_c   1.000
_cell.angle_alpha   90.00
_cell.angle_beta   90.00
_cell.angle_gamma   90.00
#
_symmetry.space_group_name_H-M   'P 1'
#
loop_
_entity.id
_entity.type
_entity.pdbx_description
1 polymer ?
#
loop_
_entity_poly.entity_id
_entity_poly.type
_entity_poly.pdbx_seq_one_letter_code
_entity_poly.pdbx_strand_id
1 'polypeptide(L)'
;MLDNRLLLDLDHPLHAELLRHQMSQGATAVEEALPGIEHAAARDADGDGYLLEAVVSLRALDPEPVPHPRKRTSVDVGRQERLTLPGQGWWFFKLYGSPDFYQDTLTTLRDVLAGQEWFFVRYADPLPHLRLRVRGNSALPEGVLDACTQLVGSGSVDRFEITGYDREIERYGGVAGMALCERVFCAESPEAVNLLNATPELLNTVPDADRYDIATFSIDVLLKSLGLSTDSRNSVYNTMQRSYAHEFSDDPSVSRKTLNRELHLRRPLLRAILAGRHAALRQGSPLDSWRLRLCTALTPLGQELNDLDRAGGLTSTVEEIATSLVHMHANRLGLDRKEEYRVVHRLHHVTKDLSIQGTVR
;
A
#
# COMPACT_ATOMS: atom_id res chain seq x y z
N MET A 1 1.93 -26.29 -3.87
CA MET A 1 2.95 -27.25 -4.31
C MET A 1 2.70 -28.51 -3.51
N LEU A 2 2.51 -29.66 -4.18
CA LEU A 2 2.34 -30.94 -3.51
C LEU A 2 3.74 -31.50 -3.22
N ASP A 3 4.04 -31.71 -1.96
CA ASP A 3 5.36 -32.11 -1.43
C ASP A 3 5.63 -33.63 -1.53
N ASN A 4 4.81 -34.35 -2.31
CA ASN A 4 4.85 -35.80 -2.40
C ASN A 4 5.13 -36.23 -3.84
N ARG A 5 6.26 -36.90 -4.06
CA ARG A 5 6.61 -37.58 -5.32
C ARG A 5 6.26 -39.06 -5.17
N LEU A 6 5.63 -39.62 -6.21
CA LEU A 6 5.28 -41.04 -6.26
C LEU A 6 6.11 -41.73 -7.34
N LEU A 7 6.94 -42.68 -6.94
CA LEU A 7 7.70 -43.50 -7.89
C LEU A 7 6.77 -44.54 -8.50
N LEU A 8 6.73 -44.61 -9.84
CA LEU A 8 5.84 -45.50 -10.59
C LEU A 8 6.64 -46.34 -11.57
N ASP A 9 6.44 -47.65 -11.51
CA ASP A 9 6.88 -48.60 -12.54
C ASP A 9 5.75 -48.80 -13.56
N LEU A 10 5.92 -48.28 -14.79
CA LEU A 10 4.88 -48.30 -15.81
C LEU A 10 4.70 -49.66 -16.50
N ASP A 11 5.62 -50.61 -16.29
CA ASP A 11 5.42 -52.00 -16.70
C ASP A 11 4.49 -52.75 -15.75
N HIS A 12 4.27 -52.21 -14.54
CA HIS A 12 3.33 -52.75 -13.57
C HIS A 12 1.90 -52.19 -13.78
N PRO A 13 0.88 -53.02 -14.06
CA PRO A 13 -0.46 -52.57 -14.46
C PRO A 13 -1.17 -51.71 -13.41
N LEU A 14 -0.96 -51.99 -12.11
CA LEU A 14 -1.54 -51.18 -11.02
C LEU A 14 -0.95 -49.76 -10.94
N HIS A 15 0.34 -49.60 -11.26
CA HIS A 15 1.01 -48.30 -11.23
C HIS A 15 0.59 -47.44 -12.43
N ALA A 16 0.37 -48.05 -13.59
CA ALA A 16 -0.21 -47.37 -14.75
C ALA A 16 -1.64 -46.87 -14.47
N GLU A 17 -2.46 -47.65 -13.75
CA GLU A 17 -3.78 -47.21 -13.30
C GLU A 17 -3.71 -46.09 -12.25
N LEU A 18 -2.76 -46.19 -11.32
CA LEU A 18 -2.50 -45.16 -10.32
C LEU A 18 -2.08 -43.83 -10.97
N LEU A 19 -1.25 -43.86 -12.02
CA LEU A 19 -0.91 -42.68 -12.80
C LEU A 19 -2.16 -42.01 -13.40
N ARG A 20 -3.03 -42.80 -14.05
CA ARG A 20 -4.29 -42.30 -14.63
C ARG A 20 -5.17 -41.65 -13.56
N HIS A 21 -5.26 -42.28 -12.39
CA HIS A 21 -6.00 -41.73 -11.27
C HIS A 21 -5.42 -40.39 -10.80
N GLN A 22 -4.11 -40.30 -10.59
CA GLN A 22 -3.45 -39.05 -10.15
C GLN A 22 -3.58 -37.92 -11.18
N MET A 23 -3.50 -38.23 -12.47
CA MET A 23 -3.77 -37.25 -13.54
C MET A 23 -5.22 -36.76 -13.51
N SER A 24 -6.20 -37.62 -13.21
CA SER A 24 -7.60 -37.21 -13.06
C SER A 24 -7.82 -36.25 -11.87
N GLN A 25 -6.96 -36.32 -10.85
CA GLN A 25 -6.97 -35.44 -9.67
C GLN A 25 -6.15 -34.15 -9.85
N GLY A 26 -5.63 -33.90 -11.05
CA GLY A 26 -4.96 -32.64 -11.38
C GLY A 26 -3.43 -32.67 -11.27
N ALA A 27 -2.79 -33.85 -11.23
CA ALA A 27 -1.34 -33.94 -11.43
C ALA A 27 -0.97 -33.45 -12.84
N THR A 28 -0.08 -32.46 -12.94
CA THR A 28 0.22 -31.76 -14.20
C THR A 28 1.57 -32.13 -14.83
N ALA A 29 2.38 -32.96 -14.17
CA ALA A 29 3.71 -33.33 -14.65
C ALA A 29 4.07 -34.77 -14.26
N VAL A 30 4.86 -35.40 -15.11
CA VAL A 30 5.55 -36.68 -14.86
C VAL A 30 7.01 -36.43 -15.16
N GLU A 31 7.89 -36.88 -14.26
CA GLU A 31 9.33 -36.80 -14.41
C GLU A 31 9.89 -38.23 -14.53
N GLU A 32 10.93 -38.38 -15.34
CA GLU A 32 11.68 -39.63 -15.38
C GLU A 32 12.46 -39.78 -14.07
N ALA A 33 12.38 -40.97 -13.45
CA ALA A 33 13.07 -41.24 -12.20
C ALA A 33 14.55 -41.55 -12.45
N LEU A 34 15.37 -40.50 -12.58
CA LEU A 34 16.82 -40.59 -12.74
C LEU A 34 17.54 -39.97 -11.53
N PRO A 35 18.61 -40.59 -11.01
CA PRO A 35 19.11 -41.94 -11.31
C PRO A 35 18.22 -43.04 -10.71
N GLY A 36 18.11 -44.19 -11.40
CA GLY A 36 17.48 -45.39 -10.86
C GLY A 36 18.34 -46.10 -9.80
N ILE A 37 17.77 -47.11 -9.14
CA ILE A 37 18.44 -47.83 -8.02
C ILE A 37 19.70 -48.59 -8.47
N GLU A 38 19.76 -48.98 -9.75
CA GLU A 38 20.92 -49.58 -10.38
C GLU A 38 22.13 -48.63 -10.43
N HIS A 39 21.87 -47.32 -10.39
CA HIS A 39 22.88 -46.26 -10.34
C HIS A 39 23.10 -45.73 -8.91
N ALA A 40 22.57 -46.42 -7.88
CA ALA A 40 22.69 -45.98 -6.49
C ALA A 40 24.16 -45.84 -6.05
N ALA A 41 24.49 -44.66 -5.52
CA ALA A 41 25.82 -44.34 -5.01
C ALA A 41 26.07 -44.92 -3.61
N ALA A 42 25.00 -45.15 -2.82
CA ALA A 42 25.08 -45.76 -1.49
C ALA A 42 24.74 -47.25 -1.59
N ARG A 43 25.57 -48.10 -0.98
CA ARG A 43 25.37 -49.56 -0.90
C ARG A 43 25.61 -50.05 0.52
N ASP A 44 24.90 -51.11 0.92
CA ASP A 44 25.15 -51.78 2.20
C ASP A 44 26.27 -52.84 2.10
N ALA A 45 26.43 -53.61 3.18
CA ALA A 45 27.44 -54.65 3.30
C ALA A 45 27.19 -55.86 2.38
N ASP A 46 25.94 -56.09 1.97
CA ASP A 46 25.54 -57.17 1.06
C ASP A 46 25.59 -56.73 -0.41
N GLY A 47 25.80 -55.42 -0.65
CA GLY A 47 25.98 -54.83 -1.98
C GLY A 47 24.71 -54.22 -2.57
N ASP A 48 23.61 -54.22 -1.81
CA ASP A 48 22.32 -53.68 -2.23
C ASP A 48 22.34 -52.14 -2.20
N GLY A 49 21.75 -51.52 -3.23
CA GLY A 49 21.79 -50.08 -3.46
C GLY A 49 20.63 -49.32 -2.80
N TYR A 50 20.89 -48.09 -2.36
CA TYR A 50 19.91 -47.19 -1.76
C TYR A 50 19.82 -45.86 -2.52
N LEU A 51 18.59 -45.39 -2.76
CA LEU A 51 18.36 -44.02 -3.20
C LEU A 51 18.63 -43.07 -2.02
N LEU A 52 19.51 -42.10 -2.23
CA LEU A 52 19.94 -41.16 -1.21
C LEU A 52 19.67 -39.72 -1.66
N GLU A 53 19.06 -38.93 -0.78
CA GLU A 53 18.97 -37.49 -0.91
C GLU A 53 20.01 -36.84 0.02
N ALA A 54 20.83 -35.94 -0.51
CA ALA A 54 21.83 -35.21 0.25
C ALA A 54 21.50 -33.72 0.25
N VAL A 55 21.36 -33.14 1.44
CA VAL A 55 21.19 -31.69 1.61
C VAL A 55 22.55 -31.06 1.88
N VAL A 56 23.04 -30.29 0.91
CA VAL A 56 24.32 -29.58 1.02
C VAL A 56 24.06 -28.10 1.27
N SER A 57 24.45 -27.61 2.44
CA SER A 57 24.42 -26.17 2.72
C SER A 57 25.64 -25.49 2.11
N LEU A 58 25.40 -24.56 1.19
CA LEU A 58 26.44 -23.76 0.55
C LEU A 58 26.52 -22.38 1.22
N ARG A 59 27.74 -21.87 1.38
CA ARG A 59 28.00 -20.49 1.81
C ARG A 59 28.90 -19.82 0.76
N ALA A 60 28.55 -18.61 0.35
CA ALA A 60 29.44 -17.80 -0.49
C ALA A 60 30.73 -17.49 0.28
N LEU A 61 31.89 -17.74 -0.34
CA LEU A 61 33.20 -17.42 0.25
C LEU A 61 33.43 -15.90 0.31
N ASP A 62 33.02 -15.20 -0.75
CA ASP A 62 32.92 -13.74 -0.81
C ASP A 62 31.47 -13.35 -1.10
N PRO A 63 30.58 -13.30 -0.09
CA PRO A 63 29.26 -12.75 -0.30
C PRO A 63 29.41 -11.27 -0.66
N GLU A 64 28.76 -10.82 -1.75
CA GLU A 64 28.56 -9.38 -1.91
C GLU A 64 27.97 -8.84 -0.59
N PRO A 65 28.52 -7.75 -0.04
CA PRO A 65 28.00 -7.18 1.19
C PRO A 65 26.54 -6.80 0.95
N VAL A 66 25.63 -7.66 1.41
CA VAL A 66 24.21 -7.32 1.48
C VAL A 66 24.15 -6.10 2.38
N PRO A 67 23.65 -4.94 1.90
CA PRO A 67 23.53 -3.75 2.73
C PRO A 67 22.81 -4.18 4.00
N HIS A 68 23.52 -4.20 5.12
CA HIS A 68 22.89 -4.53 6.38
C HIS A 68 21.90 -3.39 6.60
N PRO A 69 20.58 -3.67 6.71
CA PRO A 69 19.67 -2.63 7.11
C PRO A 69 20.25 -2.03 8.38
N ARG A 70 20.46 -0.70 8.40
CA ARG A 70 20.97 0.00 9.59
C ARG A 70 20.22 -0.58 10.77
N LYS A 71 20.92 -1.05 11.82
CA LYS A 71 20.27 -1.46 13.07
C LYS A 71 19.59 -0.23 13.64
N ARG A 72 18.35 0.01 13.22
CA ARG A 72 17.55 1.11 13.68
C ARG A 72 17.04 0.70 15.05
N THR A 73 17.55 1.39 16.06
CA THR A 73 17.24 1.13 17.46
C THR A 73 15.75 1.32 17.68
N SER A 74 15.09 0.33 18.27
CA SER A 74 13.77 0.53 18.87
C SER A 74 13.90 1.60 19.95
N VAL A 75 13.19 2.71 19.79
CA VAL A 75 13.13 3.75 20.81
C VAL A 75 12.14 3.28 21.88
N ASP A 76 12.56 3.29 23.15
CA ASP A 76 11.62 3.12 24.27
C ASP A 76 10.84 4.42 24.42
N VAL A 77 9.65 4.45 23.83
CA VAL A 77 8.82 5.65 23.77
C VAL A 77 7.91 5.69 24.99
N GLY A 78 8.04 6.75 25.78
CA GLY A 78 7.23 6.96 26.98
C GLY A 78 5.72 7.02 26.66
N ARG A 79 4.89 6.55 27.60
CA ARG A 79 3.42 6.50 27.43
C ARG A 79 2.80 7.84 27.02
N GLN A 80 3.34 8.96 27.50
CA GLN A 80 2.85 10.31 27.17
C GLN A 80 3.17 10.76 25.74
N GLU A 81 4.24 10.24 25.14
CA GLU A 81 4.56 10.54 23.73
C GLU A 81 3.70 9.72 22.77
N ARG A 82 3.31 8.51 23.20
CA ARG A 82 2.44 7.60 22.46
C ARG A 82 0.96 7.99 22.53
N LEU A 83 0.45 8.27 23.72
CA LEU A 83 -0.96 8.58 23.95
C LEU A 83 -1.15 10.07 24.24
N THR A 84 -1.70 10.79 23.27
CA THR A 84 -2.15 12.16 23.45
C THR A 84 -3.58 12.18 23.98
N LEU A 85 -3.82 12.82 25.13
CA LEU A 85 -5.19 13.02 25.63
C LEU A 85 -5.87 14.20 24.91
N PRO A 86 -7.21 14.27 24.93
CA PRO A 86 -7.93 15.40 24.32
C PRO A 86 -7.39 16.76 24.78
N GLY A 87 -7.04 17.61 23.81
CA GLY A 87 -6.49 18.94 24.08
C GLY A 87 -5.00 18.99 24.41
N GLN A 88 -4.26 17.88 24.28
CA GLN A 88 -2.79 17.85 24.44
C GLN A 88 -2.07 17.91 23.09
N GLY A 89 -2.46 18.85 22.23
CA GLY A 89 -1.95 19.00 20.85
C GLY A 89 -2.92 18.44 19.81
N TRP A 90 -3.76 17.48 20.19
CA TRP A 90 -4.77 16.88 19.32
C TRP A 90 -6.12 16.74 20.00
N TRP A 91 -7.17 16.99 19.23
CA TRP A 91 -8.53 16.56 19.50
C TRP A 91 -8.90 15.43 18.55
N PHE A 92 -9.18 14.25 19.08
CA PHE A 92 -9.48 13.07 18.29
C PHE A 92 -10.95 12.68 18.45
N PHE A 93 -11.67 12.76 17.34
CA PHE A 93 -13.06 12.40 17.17
C PHE A 93 -13.21 11.08 16.42
N LYS A 94 -14.11 10.23 16.90
CA LYS A 94 -14.69 9.14 16.12
C LYS A 94 -16.10 9.54 15.72
N LEU A 95 -16.33 9.78 14.44
CA LEU A 95 -17.63 10.17 13.87
C LEU A 95 -18.28 8.92 13.28
N TYR A 96 -19.19 8.28 14.02
CA TYR A 96 -19.86 7.05 13.59
C TYR A 96 -21.02 7.39 12.64
N GLY A 97 -21.12 6.68 11.52
CA GLY A 97 -22.18 6.92 10.53
C GLY A 97 -22.02 6.02 9.30
N SER A 98 -23.05 5.99 8.45
CA SER A 98 -23.03 5.17 7.23
C SER A 98 -21.94 5.64 6.25
N PRO A 99 -21.19 4.71 5.62
CA PRO A 99 -20.27 5.03 4.54
C PRO A 99 -20.88 5.84 3.39
N ASP A 100 -22.20 5.73 3.18
CA ASP A 100 -22.94 6.44 2.14
C ASP A 100 -22.84 7.96 2.29
N PHE A 101 -22.73 8.46 3.53
CA PHE A 101 -22.64 9.89 3.84
C PHE A 101 -21.21 10.39 4.05
N TYR A 102 -20.20 9.53 3.89
CA TYR A 102 -18.82 9.94 4.12
C TYR A 102 -18.39 11.07 3.19
N GLN A 103 -18.83 11.09 1.94
CA GLN A 103 -18.43 12.13 1.01
C GLN A 103 -18.96 13.51 1.42
N ASP A 104 -20.25 13.58 1.78
CA ASP A 104 -20.89 14.81 2.24
C ASP A 104 -20.26 15.26 3.57
N THR A 105 -20.09 14.33 4.50
CA THR A 105 -19.45 14.58 5.81
C THR A 105 -18.05 15.15 5.64
N LEU A 106 -17.23 14.54 4.78
CA LEU A 106 -15.85 15.01 4.53
C LEU A 106 -15.82 16.37 3.85
N THR A 107 -16.79 16.67 2.98
CA THR A 107 -16.90 17.98 2.33
C THR A 107 -17.23 19.06 3.35
N THR A 108 -18.23 18.82 4.20
CA THR A 108 -18.57 19.75 5.31
C THR A 108 -17.39 19.98 6.24
N LEU A 109 -16.70 18.90 6.66
CA LEU A 109 -15.53 19.01 7.54
C LEU A 109 -14.39 19.78 6.87
N ARG A 110 -14.13 19.56 5.58
CA ARG A 110 -13.10 20.29 4.83
C ARG A 110 -13.37 21.80 4.84
N ASP A 111 -14.63 22.20 4.65
CA ASP A 111 -15.02 23.61 4.62
C ASP A 111 -14.89 24.28 5.99
N VAL A 112 -15.39 23.62 7.05
CA VAL A 112 -15.35 24.17 8.42
C VAL A 112 -13.93 24.21 8.97
N LEU A 113 -13.10 23.21 8.65
CA LEU A 113 -11.73 23.10 9.14
C LEU A 113 -10.73 23.82 8.21
N ALA A 114 -11.19 24.66 7.30
CA ALA A 114 -10.33 25.44 6.42
C ALA A 114 -9.34 26.29 7.25
N GLY A 115 -8.05 26.18 6.95
CA GLY A 115 -6.98 26.87 7.69
C GLY A 115 -6.58 26.21 9.02
N GLN A 116 -7.24 25.13 9.43
CA GLN A 116 -6.83 24.33 10.58
C GLN A 116 -5.97 23.13 10.14
N GLU A 117 -5.10 22.67 11.02
CA GLU A 117 -4.40 21.40 10.82
C GLU A 117 -5.29 20.24 11.25
N TRP A 118 -5.72 19.42 10.29
CA TRP A 118 -6.55 18.25 10.59
C TRP A 118 -6.27 17.12 9.61
N PHE A 119 -6.54 15.90 10.02
CA PHE A 119 -6.53 14.76 9.13
C PHE A 119 -7.55 13.73 9.52
N PHE A 120 -7.93 12.88 8.57
CA PHE A 120 -8.88 11.81 8.81
C PHE A 120 -8.38 10.46 8.29
N VAL A 121 -9.01 9.41 8.80
CA VAL A 121 -8.87 8.02 8.34
C VAL A 121 -10.25 7.38 8.41
N ARG A 122 -10.59 6.52 7.45
CA ARG A 122 -11.82 5.72 7.44
C ARG A 122 -11.61 4.42 8.21
N TYR A 123 -12.56 4.06 9.06
CA TYR A 123 -12.53 2.83 9.86
C TYR A 123 -13.88 2.10 9.76
N ALA A 124 -13.85 0.78 9.92
CA ALA A 124 -15.04 -0.08 9.86
C ALA A 124 -15.37 -0.80 11.17
N ASP A 125 -14.40 -0.95 12.08
CA ASP A 125 -14.53 -1.71 13.32
C ASP A 125 -14.52 -0.79 14.56
N PRO A 126 -15.43 -0.96 15.54
CA PRO A 126 -16.52 -1.95 15.60
C PRO A 126 -17.74 -1.59 14.73
N LEU A 127 -17.86 -0.32 14.34
CA LEU A 127 -18.86 0.19 13.42
C LEU A 127 -18.18 1.16 12.44
N PRO A 128 -18.73 1.38 11.23
CA PRO A 128 -18.22 2.38 10.31
C PRO A 128 -18.13 3.77 10.96
N HIS A 129 -16.94 4.36 10.92
CA HIS A 129 -16.70 5.71 11.39
C HIS A 129 -15.53 6.41 10.68
N LEU A 130 -15.54 7.73 10.71
CA LEU A 130 -14.37 8.56 10.41
C LEU A 130 -13.60 8.86 11.70
N ARG A 131 -12.28 8.68 11.65
CA ARG A 131 -11.37 9.10 12.71
C ARG A 131 -10.78 10.45 12.36
N LEU A 132 -11.41 11.52 12.84
CA LEU A 132 -11.00 12.90 12.61
C LEU A 132 -10.07 13.36 13.73
N ARG A 133 -8.89 13.88 13.39
CA ARG A 133 -7.96 14.49 14.32
C ARG A 133 -7.75 15.94 13.93
N VAL A 134 -7.98 16.85 14.86
CA VAL A 134 -7.81 18.30 14.68
C VAL A 134 -6.76 18.79 15.67
N ARG A 135 -5.77 19.54 15.19
CA ARG A 135 -4.72 20.10 16.04
C ARG A 135 -5.33 21.12 16.99
N GLY A 136 -4.99 21.04 18.28
CA GLY A 136 -5.46 22.01 19.27
C GLY A 136 -4.95 21.72 20.68
N ASN A 137 -4.76 22.79 21.45
CA ASN A 137 -4.29 22.74 22.84
C ASN A 137 -5.35 23.33 23.77
N SER A 138 -5.72 22.61 24.82
CA SER A 138 -6.68 22.99 25.88
C SER A 138 -8.09 23.34 25.40
N ALA A 139 -8.24 24.30 24.49
CA ALA A 139 -9.47 24.61 23.80
C ALA A 139 -9.61 23.79 22.51
N LEU A 140 -10.84 23.40 22.20
CA LEU A 140 -11.19 22.86 20.90
C LEU A 140 -11.17 23.99 19.86
N PRO A 141 -10.62 23.79 18.66
CA PRO A 141 -10.70 24.80 17.61
C PRO A 141 -12.14 25.18 17.28
N GLU A 142 -12.32 26.45 16.91
CA GLU A 142 -13.64 27.03 16.66
C GLU A 142 -14.38 26.29 15.53
N GLY A 143 -15.70 26.17 15.66
CA GLY A 143 -16.58 25.55 14.66
C GLY A 143 -16.56 24.02 14.60
N VAL A 144 -15.56 23.34 15.17
CA VAL A 144 -15.44 21.86 15.09
C VAL A 144 -16.64 21.17 15.75
N LEU A 145 -17.00 21.60 16.96
CA LEU A 145 -18.12 21.01 17.71
C LEU A 145 -19.46 21.29 17.04
N ASP A 146 -19.64 22.51 16.52
CA ASP A 146 -20.84 22.92 15.82
C ASP A 146 -21.03 22.10 14.53
N ALA A 147 -19.95 21.88 13.78
CA ALA A 147 -19.99 21.01 12.60
C ALA A 147 -20.33 19.57 12.95
N CYS A 148 -19.73 19.00 14.01
CA CYS A 148 -20.08 17.66 14.47
C CYS A 148 -21.56 17.58 14.88
N THR A 149 -22.07 18.60 15.57
CA THR A 149 -23.48 18.68 15.99
C THR A 149 -24.41 18.81 14.79
N GLN A 150 -24.04 19.61 13.79
CA GLN A 150 -24.80 19.76 12.55
C GLN A 150 -24.86 18.45 11.77
N LEU A 151 -23.74 17.74 11.65
CA LEU A 151 -23.67 16.44 10.98
C LEU A 151 -24.52 15.37 11.67
N VAL A 152 -24.63 15.44 13.00
CA VAL A 152 -25.57 14.61 13.77
C VAL A 152 -27.02 15.04 13.51
N GLY A 153 -27.30 16.34 13.54
CA GLY A 153 -28.64 16.87 13.29
C GLY A 153 -29.17 16.58 11.87
N SER A 154 -28.29 16.46 10.87
CA SER A 154 -28.66 16.09 9.50
C SER A 154 -28.81 14.57 9.29
N GLY A 155 -28.40 13.74 10.25
CA GLY A 155 -28.36 12.28 10.12
C GLY A 155 -27.20 11.74 9.28
N SER A 156 -26.21 12.58 8.92
CA SER A 156 -25.00 12.12 8.19
C SER A 156 -24.03 11.37 9.11
N VAL A 157 -24.05 11.71 10.40
CA VAL A 157 -23.30 11.06 11.49
C VAL A 157 -24.32 10.66 12.55
N ASP A 158 -24.30 9.41 13.02
CA ASP A 158 -25.21 8.93 14.06
C ASP A 158 -24.85 9.49 15.44
N ARG A 159 -23.54 9.49 15.74
CA ARG A 159 -22.96 9.95 17.00
C ARG A 159 -21.47 10.21 16.85
N PHE A 160 -20.89 10.99 17.76
CA PHE A 160 -19.44 11.11 17.87
C PHE A 160 -18.91 10.84 19.28
N GLU A 161 -17.65 10.42 19.35
CA GLU A 161 -16.88 10.25 20.59
C GLU A 161 -15.61 11.10 20.52
N ILE A 162 -15.22 11.72 21.65
CA ILE A 162 -13.90 12.33 21.82
C ILE A 162 -13.06 11.39 22.67
N THR A 163 -11.84 11.07 22.21
CA THR A 163 -10.97 10.10 22.88
C THR A 163 -9.49 10.45 22.74
N GLY A 164 -8.62 9.66 23.38
CA GLY A 164 -7.17 9.83 23.29
C GLY A 164 -6.61 9.30 21.96
N TYR A 165 -5.62 9.98 21.40
CA TYR A 165 -4.94 9.59 20.18
C TYR A 165 -3.69 8.77 20.49
N ASP A 166 -3.74 7.47 20.19
CA ASP A 166 -2.58 6.56 20.19
C ASP A 166 -1.82 6.68 18.86
N ARG A 167 -0.56 7.11 18.94
CA ARG A 167 0.32 7.40 17.81
C ARG A 167 1.13 6.16 17.44
N GLU A 168 1.12 5.82 16.16
CA GLU A 168 1.86 4.67 15.58
C GLU A 168 3.33 5.02 15.35
N ILE A 169 4.05 5.39 16.41
CA ILE A 169 5.38 5.99 16.36
C ILE A 169 6.39 5.11 15.63
N GLU A 170 6.36 3.80 15.88
CA GLU A 170 7.25 2.83 15.25
C GLU A 170 7.04 2.77 13.74
N ARG A 171 5.77 2.83 13.31
CA ARG A 171 5.38 2.73 11.90
C ARG A 171 5.89 3.91 11.09
N TYR A 172 5.90 5.09 11.69
CA TYR A 172 6.23 6.35 11.02
C TYR A 172 7.64 6.85 11.34
N GLY A 173 8.57 5.94 11.67
CA GLY A 173 9.99 6.27 11.76
C GLY A 173 10.42 6.96 13.06
N GLY A 174 9.73 6.68 14.17
CA GLY A 174 10.07 7.21 15.49
C GLY A 174 9.39 8.55 15.76
N VAL A 175 9.71 9.17 16.91
CA VAL A 175 9.00 10.37 17.38
C VAL A 175 9.10 11.52 16.38
N ALA A 176 10.29 11.75 15.83
CA ALA A 176 10.53 12.80 14.84
C ALA A 176 9.84 12.50 13.50
N GLY A 177 9.92 11.26 13.03
CA GLY A 177 9.24 10.83 11.81
C GLY A 177 7.72 10.93 11.93
N MET A 178 7.14 10.46 13.05
CA MET A 178 5.70 10.55 13.33
C MET A 178 5.21 12.00 13.34
N ALA A 179 5.95 12.92 13.96
CA ALA A 179 5.60 14.35 13.96
C ALA A 179 5.58 14.95 12.54
N LEU A 180 6.50 14.51 11.68
CA LEU A 180 6.53 14.95 10.28
C LEU A 180 5.43 14.29 9.44
N CYS A 181 5.15 13.00 9.67
CA CYS A 181 4.04 12.31 9.01
C CYS A 181 2.68 12.89 9.38
N GLU A 182 2.49 13.37 10.62
CA GLU A 182 1.28 14.13 11.00
C GLU A 182 1.09 15.38 10.14
N ARG A 183 2.17 16.13 9.88
CA ARG A 183 2.12 17.30 8.98
C ARG A 183 1.79 16.88 7.54
N VAL A 184 2.32 15.75 7.08
CA VAL A 184 1.96 15.17 5.77
C VAL A 184 0.47 14.81 5.73
N PHE A 185 -0.08 14.18 6.78
CA PHE A 185 -1.50 13.86 6.85
C PHE A 185 -2.38 15.10 6.83
N CYS A 186 -1.96 16.17 7.52
CA CYS A 186 -2.68 17.45 7.51
C CYS A 186 -2.64 18.14 6.16
N ALA A 187 -1.50 18.10 5.48
CA ALA A 187 -1.36 18.68 4.15
C ALA A 187 -2.14 17.87 3.08
N GLU A 188 -2.22 16.55 3.22
CA GLU A 188 -2.81 15.67 2.22
C GLU A 188 -4.32 15.47 2.40
N SER A 189 -4.84 15.44 3.63
CA SER A 189 -6.27 15.16 3.88
C SER A 189 -7.24 16.11 3.17
N PRO A 190 -7.06 17.45 3.18
CA PRO A 190 -7.92 18.35 2.42
C PRO A 190 -7.86 18.09 0.91
N GLU A 191 -6.68 17.77 0.37
CA GLU A 191 -6.52 17.46 -1.05
C GLU A 191 -7.11 16.10 -1.43
N ALA A 192 -7.15 15.12 -0.52
CA ALA A 192 -7.89 13.88 -0.74
C ALA A 192 -9.40 14.14 -0.88
N VAL A 193 -9.96 15.00 -0.02
CA VAL A 193 -11.38 15.41 -0.12
C VAL A 193 -11.62 16.16 -1.43
N ASN A 194 -10.73 17.10 -1.79
CA ASN A 194 -10.83 17.83 -3.07
C ASN A 194 -10.80 16.88 -4.28
N LEU A 195 -9.94 15.85 -4.24
CA LEU A 195 -9.87 14.86 -5.32
C LEU A 195 -11.16 14.05 -5.41
N LEU A 196 -11.67 13.59 -4.28
CA LEU A 196 -12.92 12.83 -4.23
C LEU A 196 -14.10 13.65 -4.77
N ASN A 197 -14.18 14.93 -4.40
CA ASN A 197 -15.20 15.85 -4.91
C ASN A 197 -15.08 16.10 -6.43
N ALA A 198 -13.85 16.16 -6.95
CA ALA A 198 -13.61 16.36 -8.38
C ALA A 198 -13.74 15.06 -9.20
N THR A 199 -13.67 13.89 -8.58
CA THR A 199 -13.58 12.60 -9.28
C THR A 199 -14.77 12.34 -10.22
N PRO A 200 -16.05 12.53 -9.82
CA PRO A 200 -17.18 12.31 -10.73
C PRO A 200 -17.08 13.13 -12.03
N GLU A 201 -16.69 14.41 -11.94
CA GLU A 201 -16.50 15.27 -13.11
C GLU A 201 -15.29 14.84 -13.95
N LEU A 202 -14.20 14.45 -13.31
CA LEU A 202 -13.01 13.92 -14.00
C LEU A 202 -13.32 12.65 -14.78
N LEU A 203 -14.10 11.72 -14.21
CA LEU A 203 -14.48 10.48 -14.89
C LEU A 203 -15.41 10.73 -16.09
N ASN A 204 -16.21 11.80 -16.06
CA ASN A 204 -17.04 12.20 -17.20
C ASN A 204 -16.22 12.85 -18.34
N THR A 205 -15.04 13.40 -18.03
CA THR A 205 -14.22 14.15 -18.99
C THR A 205 -13.03 13.35 -19.54
N VAL A 206 -12.66 12.25 -18.88
CA VAL A 206 -11.61 11.33 -19.33
C VAL A 206 -12.26 10.00 -19.77
N PRO A 207 -12.44 9.79 -21.09
CA PRO A 207 -13.00 8.54 -21.60
C PRO A 207 -12.25 7.32 -21.05
N ASP A 208 -13.01 6.30 -20.67
CA ASP A 208 -12.51 5.02 -20.17
C ASP A 208 -11.67 5.09 -18.89
N ALA A 209 -11.58 6.23 -18.20
CA ALA A 209 -10.98 6.28 -16.87
C ALA A 209 -11.93 5.64 -15.84
N ASP A 210 -11.35 4.92 -14.89
CA ASP A 210 -12.05 4.55 -13.65
C ASP A 210 -11.43 5.25 -12.44
N ARG A 211 -12.12 5.15 -11.29
CA ARG A 211 -11.64 5.74 -10.03
C ARG A 211 -10.26 5.21 -9.61
N TYR A 212 -9.90 3.99 -10.02
CA TYR A 212 -8.61 3.39 -9.70
C TYR A 212 -7.49 3.96 -10.58
N ASP A 213 -7.78 4.49 -11.77
CA ASP A 213 -6.81 5.23 -12.58
C ASP A 213 -6.47 6.58 -11.93
N ILE A 214 -7.47 7.27 -11.39
CA ILE A 214 -7.27 8.51 -10.61
C ILE A 214 -6.47 8.21 -9.34
N ALA A 215 -6.82 7.16 -8.59
CA ALA A 215 -6.06 6.74 -7.41
C ALA A 215 -4.62 6.29 -7.74
N THR A 216 -4.43 5.62 -8.88
CA THR A 216 -3.10 5.25 -9.39
C THR A 216 -2.26 6.50 -9.61
N PHE A 217 -2.82 7.49 -10.30
CA PHE A 217 -2.14 8.76 -10.51
C PHE A 217 -1.85 9.50 -9.20
N SER A 218 -2.82 9.56 -8.28
CA SER A 218 -2.69 10.32 -7.04
C SER A 218 -1.62 9.75 -6.11
N ILE A 219 -1.49 8.42 -6.03
CA ILE A 219 -0.42 7.75 -5.27
C ILE A 219 0.96 8.05 -5.88
N ASP A 220 1.11 8.04 -7.21
CA ASP A 220 2.40 8.38 -7.83
C ASP A 220 2.75 9.86 -7.62
N VAL A 221 1.76 10.76 -7.66
CA VAL A 221 1.96 12.18 -7.30
C VAL A 221 2.38 12.30 -5.84
N LEU A 222 1.68 11.65 -4.89
CA LEU A 222 2.03 11.65 -3.47
C LEU A 222 3.51 11.34 -3.25
N LEU A 223 3.99 10.21 -3.80
CA LEU A 223 5.38 9.80 -3.61
C LEU A 223 6.37 10.70 -4.34
N LYS A 224 6.03 11.22 -5.53
CA LYS A 224 6.84 12.23 -6.23
C LYS A 224 6.96 13.51 -5.39
N SER A 225 5.86 13.97 -4.80
CA SER A 225 5.82 15.18 -3.98
C SER A 225 6.62 15.02 -2.69
N LEU A 226 6.75 13.79 -2.17
CA LEU A 226 7.63 13.48 -1.04
C LEU A 226 9.11 13.37 -1.42
N GLY A 227 9.46 13.60 -2.69
CA GLY A 227 10.85 13.59 -3.17
C GLY A 227 11.42 12.22 -3.49
N LEU A 228 10.61 11.16 -3.52
CA LEU A 228 11.10 9.82 -3.84
C LEU A 228 11.49 9.75 -5.32
N SER A 229 12.70 9.23 -5.57
CA SER A 229 13.20 8.91 -6.90
C SER A 229 12.31 7.87 -7.59
N THR A 230 12.40 7.74 -8.91
CA THR A 230 11.66 6.69 -9.63
C THR A 230 12.00 5.29 -9.12
N ASP A 231 13.26 5.04 -8.75
CA ASP A 231 13.69 3.75 -8.22
C ASP A 231 13.15 3.49 -6.81
N SER A 232 13.18 4.49 -5.92
CA SER A 232 12.57 4.39 -4.59
C SER A 232 11.06 4.15 -4.69
N ARG A 233 10.34 4.84 -5.59
CA ARG A 233 8.91 4.60 -5.85
C ARG A 233 8.66 3.18 -6.35
N ASN A 234 9.45 2.69 -7.32
CA ASN A 234 9.34 1.32 -7.82
C ASN A 234 9.58 0.28 -6.71
N SER A 235 10.52 0.55 -5.81
CA SER A 235 10.79 -0.30 -4.63
C SER A 235 9.59 -0.35 -3.68
N VAL A 236 8.98 0.80 -3.38
CA VAL A 236 7.74 0.89 -2.57
C VAL A 236 6.62 0.08 -3.20
N TYR A 237 6.33 0.29 -4.49
CA TYR A 237 5.25 -0.43 -5.19
C TYR A 237 5.52 -1.93 -5.24
N ASN A 238 6.75 -2.36 -5.48
CA ASN A 238 7.13 -3.76 -5.49
C ASN A 238 6.94 -4.41 -4.11
N THR A 239 7.35 -3.72 -3.04
CA THR A 239 7.21 -4.21 -1.67
C THR A 239 5.74 -4.42 -1.32
N MET A 240 4.89 -3.44 -1.58
CA MET A 240 3.45 -3.53 -1.35
C MET A 240 2.80 -4.60 -2.24
N GLN A 241 3.15 -4.66 -3.52
CA GLN A 241 2.65 -5.67 -4.46
C GLN A 241 2.95 -7.09 -3.98
N ARG A 242 4.17 -7.36 -3.50
CA ARG A 242 4.56 -8.68 -2.98
C ARG A 242 3.79 -9.04 -1.71
N SER A 243 3.63 -8.08 -0.80
CA SER A 243 2.85 -8.27 0.42
C SER A 243 1.40 -8.64 0.11
N TYR A 244 0.75 -7.90 -0.77
CA TYR A 244 -0.63 -8.19 -1.17
C TYR A 244 -0.78 -9.46 -2.00
N ALA A 245 0.19 -9.78 -2.86
CA ALA A 245 0.18 -11.04 -3.60
C ALA A 245 0.26 -12.26 -2.68
N HIS A 246 1.00 -12.14 -1.57
CA HIS A 246 1.03 -13.17 -0.53
C HIS A 246 -0.29 -13.21 0.26
N GLU A 247 -0.79 -12.05 0.70
CA GLU A 247 -2.03 -11.96 1.47
C GLU A 247 -3.25 -12.50 0.73
N PHE A 248 -3.37 -12.19 -0.57
CA PHE A 248 -4.51 -12.55 -1.40
C PHE A 248 -4.20 -13.69 -2.37
N SER A 249 -3.30 -14.61 -1.99
CA SER A 249 -2.86 -15.72 -2.86
C SER A 249 -4.01 -16.59 -3.35
N ASP A 250 -5.04 -16.75 -2.52
CA ASP A 250 -6.19 -17.62 -2.78
C ASP A 250 -7.43 -16.86 -3.25
N ASP A 251 -7.34 -15.54 -3.47
CA ASP A 251 -8.48 -14.72 -3.90
C ASP A 251 -8.51 -14.55 -5.44
N PRO A 252 -9.48 -15.18 -6.15
CA PRO A 252 -9.54 -15.10 -7.60
C PRO A 252 -9.86 -13.69 -8.13
N SER A 253 -10.50 -12.84 -7.33
CA SER A 253 -10.90 -11.46 -7.71
C SER A 253 -9.70 -10.52 -7.88
N VAL A 254 -8.56 -10.86 -7.28
CA VAL A 254 -7.29 -10.13 -7.40
C VAL A 254 -6.14 -11.06 -7.80
N SER A 255 -6.45 -12.17 -8.48
CA SER A 255 -5.42 -13.05 -9.04
C SER A 255 -4.54 -12.29 -10.03
N ARG A 256 -3.27 -12.70 -10.16
CA ARG A 256 -2.32 -12.11 -11.12
C ARG A 256 -2.88 -12.05 -12.54
N LYS A 257 -3.65 -13.08 -12.96
CA LYS A 257 -4.31 -13.12 -14.27
C LYS A 257 -5.37 -12.03 -14.40
N THR A 258 -6.23 -11.88 -13.39
CA THR A 258 -7.26 -10.84 -13.35
C THR A 258 -6.64 -9.44 -13.40
N LEU A 259 -5.68 -9.17 -12.52
CA LEU A 259 -5.01 -7.87 -12.44
C LEU A 259 -4.27 -7.50 -13.73
N ASN A 260 -3.60 -8.46 -14.37
CA ASN A 260 -2.91 -8.21 -15.64
C ASN A 260 -3.87 -7.91 -16.79
N ARG A 261 -5.03 -8.58 -16.83
CA ARG A 261 -6.07 -8.30 -17.84
C ARG A 261 -6.62 -6.89 -17.69
N GLU A 262 -6.94 -6.48 -16.47
CA GLU A 262 -7.40 -5.12 -16.17
C GLU A 262 -6.33 -4.07 -16.53
N LEU A 263 -5.09 -4.32 -16.12
CA LEU A 263 -3.97 -3.44 -16.45
C LEU A 263 -3.77 -3.31 -17.96
N HIS A 264 -3.92 -4.38 -18.74
CA HIS A 264 -3.73 -4.32 -20.19
C HIS A 264 -4.65 -3.27 -20.84
N LEU A 265 -5.90 -3.21 -20.41
CA LEU A 265 -6.89 -2.24 -20.90
C LEU A 265 -6.53 -0.80 -20.47
N ARG A 266 -6.04 -0.61 -19.25
CA ARG A 266 -5.74 0.72 -18.68
C ARG A 266 -4.35 1.26 -19.02
N ARG A 267 -3.43 0.40 -19.47
CA ARG A 267 -2.00 0.72 -19.65
C ARG A 267 -1.74 1.94 -20.55
N PRO A 268 -2.40 2.14 -21.71
CA PRO A 268 -2.17 3.32 -22.55
C PRO A 268 -2.50 4.63 -21.81
N LEU A 269 -3.66 4.67 -21.14
CA LEU A 269 -4.12 5.83 -20.36
C LEU A 269 -3.16 6.13 -19.22
N LEU A 270 -2.83 5.12 -18.40
CA LEU A 270 -1.93 5.26 -17.26
C LEU A 270 -0.53 5.73 -17.68
N ARG A 271 0.02 5.22 -18.79
CA ARG A 271 1.30 5.70 -19.32
C ARG A 271 1.25 7.16 -19.76
N ALA A 272 0.13 7.62 -20.32
CA ALA A 272 -0.04 9.01 -20.72
C ALA A 272 -0.16 9.92 -19.49
N ILE A 273 -0.97 9.54 -18.50
CA ILE A 273 -1.22 10.31 -17.28
C ILE A 273 0.04 10.36 -16.39
N LEU A 274 0.67 9.23 -16.08
CA LEU A 274 1.85 9.18 -15.21
C LEU A 274 3.09 9.87 -15.81
N ALA A 275 3.17 9.93 -17.15
CA ALA A 275 4.20 10.67 -17.87
C ALA A 275 3.87 12.17 -18.08
N GLY A 276 2.72 12.65 -17.58
CA GLY A 276 2.31 14.05 -17.74
C GLY A 276 1.91 14.46 -19.16
N ARG A 277 1.63 13.48 -20.04
CA ARG A 277 1.34 13.72 -21.48
C ARG A 277 -0.16 13.68 -21.82
N HIS A 278 -1.02 13.42 -20.83
CA HIS A 278 -2.46 13.31 -21.05
C HIS A 278 -3.16 14.67 -21.02
N ALA A 279 -4.22 14.83 -21.83
CA ALA A 279 -4.99 16.07 -21.92
C ALA A 279 -5.64 16.51 -20.59
N ALA A 280 -5.93 15.54 -19.71
CA ALA A 280 -6.44 15.78 -18.36
C ALA A 280 -5.43 16.49 -17.44
N LEU A 281 -4.17 16.61 -17.86
CA LEU A 281 -3.10 17.30 -17.14
C LEU A 281 -2.66 18.59 -17.84
N ARG A 282 -3.47 19.11 -18.76
CA ARG A 282 -3.23 20.45 -19.33
C ARG A 282 -3.21 21.49 -18.21
N GLN A 283 -2.35 22.49 -18.36
CA GLN A 283 -2.20 23.56 -17.39
C GLN A 283 -3.57 24.17 -17.03
N GLY A 284 -3.86 24.24 -15.74
CA GLY A 284 -5.12 24.81 -15.23
C GLY A 284 -6.33 23.87 -15.28
N SER A 285 -6.18 22.64 -15.78
CA SER A 285 -7.22 21.62 -15.61
C SER A 285 -7.43 21.27 -14.12
N PRO A 286 -8.59 20.73 -13.73
CA PRO A 286 -8.85 20.36 -12.33
C PRO A 286 -7.82 19.38 -11.75
N LEU A 287 -7.44 18.35 -12.52
CA LEU A 287 -6.47 17.35 -12.10
C LEU A 287 -5.04 17.90 -12.03
N ASP A 288 -4.65 18.79 -12.96
CA ASP A 288 -3.36 19.49 -12.88
C ASP A 288 -3.30 20.45 -11.69
N SER A 289 -4.38 21.19 -11.44
CA SER A 289 -4.48 22.11 -10.29
C SER A 289 -4.40 21.37 -8.97
N TRP A 290 -5.09 20.22 -8.85
CA TRP A 290 -4.97 19.34 -7.70
C TRP A 290 -3.54 18.81 -7.52
N ARG A 291 -2.92 18.32 -8.59
CA ARG A 291 -1.52 17.84 -8.59
C ARG A 291 -0.57 18.92 -8.08
N LEU A 292 -0.71 20.15 -8.58
CA LEU A 292 0.15 21.27 -8.19
C LEU A 292 -0.03 21.65 -6.72
N ARG A 293 -1.27 21.68 -6.21
CA ARG A 293 -1.52 21.96 -4.78
C ARG A 293 -0.89 20.90 -3.88
N LEU A 294 -1.10 19.62 -4.19
CA LEU A 294 -0.52 18.52 -3.42
C LEU A 294 1.02 18.56 -3.46
N CYS A 295 1.61 18.77 -4.65
CA CYS A 295 3.05 18.95 -4.79
C CYS A 295 3.57 20.11 -3.93
N THR A 296 2.91 21.27 -4.00
CA THR A 296 3.32 22.47 -3.25
C THR A 296 3.28 22.21 -1.75
N ALA A 297 2.22 21.55 -1.26
CA ALA A 297 2.05 21.26 0.15
C ALA A 297 3.06 20.23 0.68
N LEU A 298 3.40 19.20 -0.12
CA LEU A 298 4.21 18.07 0.36
C LEU A 298 5.70 18.17 0.05
N THR A 299 6.12 18.96 -0.95
CA THR A 299 7.55 19.10 -1.30
C THR A 299 8.45 19.49 -0.11
N PRO A 300 8.15 20.54 0.68
CA PRO A 300 9.00 20.89 1.82
C PRO A 300 9.01 19.79 2.89
N LEU A 301 7.87 19.13 3.13
CA LEU A 301 7.76 18.03 4.10
C LEU A 301 8.55 16.80 3.64
N GLY A 302 8.52 16.50 2.35
CA GLY A 302 9.32 15.46 1.73
C GLY A 302 10.81 15.71 1.89
N GLN A 303 11.26 16.95 1.65
CA GLN A 303 12.66 17.34 1.87
C GLN A 303 13.06 17.13 3.33
N GLU A 304 12.29 17.64 4.29
CA GLU A 304 12.54 17.43 5.72
C GLU A 304 12.62 15.94 6.08
N LEU A 305 11.76 15.09 5.50
CA LEU A 305 11.72 13.66 5.80
C LEU A 305 12.97 12.94 5.28
N ASN A 306 13.38 13.25 4.05
CA ASN A 306 14.59 12.68 3.45
C ASN A 306 15.86 13.20 4.15
N ASP A 307 15.87 14.46 4.58
CA ASP A 307 16.98 15.04 5.34
C ASP A 307 17.14 14.35 6.70
N LEU A 308 16.01 14.09 7.37
CA LEU A 308 15.97 13.36 8.64
C LEU A 308 16.46 11.91 8.49
N ASP A 309 16.08 11.21 7.42
CA ASP A 309 16.58 9.85 7.15
C ASP A 309 18.09 9.84 6.87
N ARG A 310 18.57 10.79 6.06
CA ARG A 310 20.01 10.93 5.76
C ARG A 310 20.82 11.21 7.02
N ALA A 311 20.29 12.03 7.91
CA ALA A 311 20.87 12.31 9.22
C ALA A 311 20.78 11.13 10.21
N GLY A 312 20.05 10.05 9.87
CA GLY A 312 19.85 8.89 10.73
C GLY A 312 18.85 9.12 11.87
N GLY A 313 18.00 10.14 11.76
CA GLY A 313 17.00 10.49 12.76
C GLY A 313 15.70 9.68 12.68
N LEU A 314 15.57 8.78 11.70
CA LEU A 314 14.41 7.89 11.54
C LEU A 314 14.71 6.46 12.00
N THR A 315 13.70 5.83 12.62
CA THR A 315 13.72 4.39 12.97
C THR A 315 13.27 3.47 11.83
N SER A 316 12.85 4.03 10.69
CA SER A 316 12.42 3.31 9.47
C SER A 316 12.85 4.12 8.22
N THR A 317 12.99 3.52 7.04
CA THR A 317 13.44 4.25 5.84
C THR A 317 12.30 5.11 5.33
N VAL A 318 12.62 6.12 4.52
CA VAL A 318 11.59 6.85 3.80
C VAL A 318 10.75 5.91 2.94
N GLU A 319 11.32 4.88 2.30
CA GLU A 319 10.55 3.88 1.56
C GLU A 319 9.60 3.07 2.46
N GLU A 320 10.05 2.62 3.64
CA GLU A 320 9.20 1.88 4.59
C GLU A 320 8.04 2.76 5.07
N ILE A 321 8.31 4.01 5.43
CA ILE A 321 7.28 4.99 5.81
C ILE A 321 6.35 5.26 4.62
N ALA A 322 6.88 5.38 3.41
CA ALA A 322 6.10 5.62 2.20
C ALA A 322 5.08 4.51 1.94
N THR A 323 5.38 3.23 2.22
CA THR A 323 4.37 2.15 2.12
C THR A 323 3.14 2.45 3.00
N SER A 324 3.36 2.99 4.21
CA SER A 324 2.29 3.38 5.12
C SER A 324 1.56 4.63 4.66
N LEU A 325 2.27 5.62 4.10
CA LEU A 325 1.67 6.82 3.54
C LEU A 325 0.78 6.50 2.33
N VAL A 326 1.20 5.58 1.46
CA VAL A 326 0.37 5.08 0.34
C VAL A 326 -0.90 4.42 0.87
N HIS A 327 -0.78 3.56 1.87
CA HIS A 327 -1.94 2.90 2.49
C HIS A 327 -2.91 3.93 3.11
N MET A 328 -2.40 4.96 3.80
CA MET A 328 -3.24 6.02 4.37
C MET A 328 -3.93 6.86 3.30
N HIS A 329 -3.24 7.17 2.20
CA HIS A 329 -3.84 7.88 1.07
C HIS A 329 -4.94 7.05 0.40
N ALA A 330 -4.69 5.76 0.13
CA ALA A 330 -5.69 4.83 -0.40
C ALA A 330 -6.92 4.74 0.51
N ASN A 331 -6.71 4.66 1.83
CA ASN A 331 -7.79 4.68 2.82
C ASN A 331 -8.62 5.97 2.76
N ARG A 332 -8.00 7.14 2.64
CA ARG A 332 -8.71 8.43 2.53
C ARG A 332 -9.57 8.50 1.27
N LEU A 333 -9.06 7.96 0.16
CA LEU A 333 -9.80 7.80 -1.09
C LEU A 333 -10.93 6.75 -1.01
N GLY A 334 -11.06 6.03 0.10
CA GLY A 334 -12.12 5.04 0.30
C GLY A 334 -11.86 3.73 -0.44
N LEU A 335 -10.60 3.40 -0.73
CA LEU A 335 -10.23 2.10 -1.28
C LEU A 335 -10.17 1.06 -0.17
N ASP A 336 -10.74 -0.12 -0.45
CA ASP A 336 -10.46 -1.30 0.36
C ASP A 336 -9.08 -1.89 0.03
N ARG A 337 -8.67 -2.94 0.75
CA ARG A 337 -7.34 -3.56 0.58
C ARG A 337 -7.16 -4.24 -0.78
N LYS A 338 -8.21 -4.79 -1.38
CA LYS A 338 -8.17 -5.42 -2.71
C LYS A 338 -8.07 -4.36 -3.80
N GLU A 339 -8.76 -3.25 -3.62
CA GLU A 339 -8.71 -2.08 -4.50
C GLU A 339 -7.36 -1.38 -4.43
N GLU A 340 -6.80 -1.23 -3.23
CA GLU A 340 -5.43 -0.76 -3.04
C GLU A 340 -4.43 -1.69 -3.75
N TYR A 341 -4.59 -3.02 -3.62
CA TYR A 341 -3.74 -3.97 -4.34
C TYR A 341 -3.85 -3.79 -5.86
N ARG A 342 -5.06 -3.61 -6.40
CA ARG A 342 -5.26 -3.30 -7.84
C ARG A 342 -4.49 -2.06 -8.27
N VAL A 343 -4.55 -0.99 -7.49
CA VAL A 343 -3.87 0.27 -7.77
C VAL A 343 -2.35 0.12 -7.69
N VAL A 344 -1.83 -0.51 -6.63
CA VAL A 344 -0.38 -0.77 -6.47
C VAL A 344 0.15 -1.67 -7.59
N HIS A 345 -0.62 -2.67 -8.01
CA HIS A 345 -0.26 -3.53 -9.14
C HIS A 345 -0.16 -2.75 -10.44
N ARG A 346 -1.10 -1.81 -10.70
CA ARG A 346 -1.03 -0.90 -11.85
C ARG A 346 0.25 -0.07 -11.81
N LEU A 347 0.56 0.55 -10.67
CA LEU A 347 1.78 1.35 -10.48
C LEU A 347 3.04 0.57 -10.78
N HIS A 348 3.26 -0.55 -10.06
CA HIS A 348 4.47 -1.37 -10.19
C HIS A 348 4.80 -1.71 -11.65
N HIS A 349 3.79 -2.10 -12.42
CA HIS A 349 4.00 -2.50 -13.81
C HIS A 349 4.14 -1.32 -14.78
N VAL A 350 3.39 -0.23 -14.60
CA VAL A 350 3.47 0.91 -15.53
C VAL A 350 4.75 1.72 -15.34
N THR A 351 5.18 1.95 -14.09
CA THR A 351 6.38 2.75 -13.81
C THR A 351 7.67 2.01 -14.17
N LYS A 352 7.69 0.68 -14.01
CA LYS A 352 8.78 -0.16 -14.51
C LYS A 352 8.98 -0.02 -16.02
N ASP A 353 7.90 -0.06 -16.79
CA ASP A 353 7.96 0.14 -18.25
C ASP A 353 8.53 1.53 -18.62
N LEU A 354 8.10 2.58 -17.90
CA LEU A 354 8.56 3.95 -18.13
C LEU A 354 10.05 4.14 -17.80
N SER A 355 10.55 3.48 -16.76
CA SER A 355 11.98 3.52 -16.39
C SER A 355 12.88 2.89 -17.47
N ILE A 356 12.43 1.79 -18.08
CA ILE A 356 13.16 1.11 -19.17
C ILE A 356 13.19 1.98 -20.42
N GLN A 357 12.07 2.63 -20.78
CA GLN A 357 11.99 3.50 -21.95
C GLN A 357 12.81 4.79 -21.82
N GLY A 358 12.98 5.30 -20.59
CA GLY A 358 13.83 6.48 -20.31
C GLY A 358 15.33 6.21 -20.38
N THR A 359 15.76 4.93 -20.34
CA THR A 359 17.18 4.54 -20.39
C THR A 359 17.67 4.32 -21.83
N VAL A 360 16.76 4.29 -22.81
CA VAL A 360 17.04 4.03 -24.25
C VAL A 360 17.04 5.33 -25.08
N ARG A 361 17.00 6.49 -24.43
CA ARG A 361 17.16 7.82 -25.05
C ARG A 361 18.33 8.53 -24.39
#